data_AF-A0A378TRH8-F1
#
_entry.id   AF-A0A378TRH8-F1
#
_cell.length_a   1.000
_cell.length_b   1.000
_cell.length_c   1.000
_cell.angle_alpha   90.00
_cell.angle_beta   90.00
_cell.angle_gamma   90.00
#
_symmetry.space_group_name_H-M   'P 1'
#
loop_
_entity.id
_entity.type
_entity.pdbx_description
1 polymer ?
#
loop_
_entity_poly.entity_id
_entity_poly.type
_entity_poly.pdbx_seq_one_letter_code
_entity_poly.pdbx_strand_id
1 'polypeptide(L)'
;MEPLCCTGARAITVSPALRSWPSSPTRMGNVTAVDAGLVDLANRFGVATAYTDWTGRTVDVPESTLVSVLAALGVDVGSPELRAAAVTDQERAYWARPLPPAVVGRAGTDTTFWVHVTHGADAHVWVRLEDGTVRTGTRQLDNFTPPFDLDGRLVGEATFALPGDLPLGYHRLHLRSGDTETSTALIVTPRWLGVPARLGNRRTWGLATQLYSVRSARSWGSVI
;
A
#
# COMPACT_ATOMS: atom_id res chain seq x y z
N MET A 1 -40.04 15.19 -16.66
CA MET A 1 -40.67 13.86 -16.63
C MET A 1 -39.55 12.87 -16.92
N GLU A 2 -39.35 11.95 -15.97
CA GLU A 2 -38.31 10.91 -15.85
C GLU A 2 -36.90 11.30 -15.32
N PRO A 3 -36.52 10.81 -14.11
CA PRO A 3 -35.16 10.79 -13.62
C PRO A 3 -34.46 9.46 -13.93
N LEU A 4 -33.19 9.52 -14.33
CA LEU A 4 -32.34 8.36 -14.62
C LEU A 4 -32.05 7.58 -13.34
N CYS A 5 -32.33 6.27 -13.45
CA CYS A 5 -32.31 5.26 -12.41
C CYS A 5 -30.90 5.04 -11.82
N CYS A 6 -30.82 5.08 -10.49
CA CYS A 6 -29.66 4.64 -9.70
C CYS A 6 -29.65 3.11 -9.63
N THR A 7 -28.68 2.46 -10.25
CA THR A 7 -28.52 1.00 -10.14
C THR A 7 -27.63 0.68 -8.94
N GLY A 8 -28.25 0.31 -7.81
CA GLY A 8 -27.57 -0.31 -6.67
C GLY A 8 -27.17 -1.75 -7.01
N ALA A 9 -25.95 -2.15 -6.63
CA ALA A 9 -25.41 -3.47 -6.91
C ALA A 9 -25.42 -4.33 -5.63
N ARG A 10 -25.97 -5.55 -5.71
CA ARG A 10 -26.07 -6.52 -4.61
C ARG A 10 -25.04 -7.66 -4.77
N ALA A 11 -24.47 -8.11 -3.66
CA ALA A 11 -23.55 -9.25 -3.60
C ALA A 11 -24.30 -10.61 -3.69
N ILE A 12 -23.73 -11.57 -4.42
CA ILE A 12 -24.21 -12.96 -4.55
C ILE A 12 -23.13 -13.91 -4.01
N THR A 13 -23.54 -14.89 -3.20
CA THR A 13 -22.69 -15.85 -2.50
C THR A 13 -22.47 -17.14 -3.29
N VAL A 14 -21.21 -17.56 -3.51
CA VAL A 14 -20.81 -18.99 -3.70
C VAL A 14 -19.37 -19.22 -3.19
N SER A 15 -19.11 -20.40 -2.61
CA SER A 15 -17.93 -20.85 -1.85
C SER A 15 -16.55 -20.73 -2.52
N PRO A 16 -15.44 -20.50 -1.76
CA PRO A 16 -14.10 -20.31 -2.32
C PRO A 16 -13.28 -21.60 -2.38
N ALA A 17 -12.49 -21.75 -3.45
CA ALA A 17 -11.42 -22.72 -3.57
C ALA A 17 -10.09 -22.09 -3.12
N LEU A 18 -9.40 -22.74 -2.17
CA LEU A 18 -8.09 -22.33 -1.65
C LEU A 18 -7.01 -22.37 -2.75
N ARG A 19 -6.24 -21.28 -2.90
CA ARG A 19 -5.00 -21.25 -3.69
C ARG A 19 -3.81 -21.48 -2.77
N SER A 20 -3.07 -22.56 -3.02
CA SER A 20 -1.73 -22.80 -2.47
C SER A 20 -0.65 -22.28 -3.43
N TRP A 21 0.49 -21.85 -2.89
CA TRP A 21 1.71 -21.51 -3.62
C TRP A 21 2.80 -22.55 -3.34
N PRO A 22 3.68 -22.87 -4.30
CA PRO A 22 4.67 -23.92 -4.14
C PRO A 22 5.90 -23.44 -3.34
N SER A 23 6.28 -24.21 -2.33
CA SER A 23 7.51 -24.03 -1.56
C SER A 23 8.73 -24.60 -2.31
N SER A 24 9.85 -23.87 -2.28
CA SER A 24 11.15 -24.31 -2.81
C SER A 24 11.98 -25.02 -1.71
N PRO A 25 12.88 -25.96 -2.06
CA PRO A 25 13.56 -26.80 -1.07
C PRO A 25 14.79 -26.13 -0.45
N THR A 26 14.92 -26.19 0.88
CA THR A 26 16.03 -25.60 1.65
C THR A 26 17.13 -26.63 1.93
N ARG A 27 18.40 -26.22 1.78
CA ARG A 27 19.60 -27.01 2.13
C ARG A 27 20.01 -26.74 3.58
N MET A 28 20.12 -27.80 4.38
CA MET A 28 20.49 -27.77 5.80
C MET A 28 21.95 -27.33 6.04
N GLY A 29 22.12 -26.15 6.63
CA GLY A 29 23.25 -25.74 7.46
C GLY A 29 22.70 -25.33 8.84
N ASN A 30 23.44 -25.62 9.91
CA ASN A 30 22.96 -25.64 11.30
C ASN A 30 22.68 -24.22 11.88
N VAL A 31 21.66 -23.55 11.35
CA VAL A 31 21.04 -22.34 11.88
C VAL A 31 19.80 -22.79 12.63
N THR A 32 19.62 -22.36 13.88
CA THR A 32 18.33 -22.50 14.59
C THR A 32 17.26 -21.91 13.69
N ALA A 33 16.48 -22.78 13.05
CA ALA A 33 15.46 -22.38 12.11
C ALA A 33 14.54 -21.38 12.81
N VAL A 34 14.51 -20.15 12.29
CA VAL A 34 13.63 -19.11 12.79
C VAL A 34 12.20 -19.67 12.79
N ASP A 35 11.50 -19.48 13.90
CA ASP A 35 10.11 -19.91 14.07
C ASP A 35 9.26 -19.51 12.86
N ALA A 36 8.52 -20.47 12.29
CA ALA A 36 7.71 -20.26 11.09
C ALA A 36 6.62 -19.20 11.31
N GLY A 37 6.08 -19.11 12.54
CA GLY A 37 5.11 -18.08 12.91
C GLY A 37 5.70 -16.67 12.85
N LEU A 38 6.93 -16.51 13.33
CA LEU A 38 7.66 -15.23 13.23
C LEU A 38 7.98 -14.86 11.78
N VAL A 39 8.33 -15.83 10.93
CA VAL A 39 8.58 -15.60 9.50
C VAL A 39 7.30 -15.15 8.79
N ASP A 40 6.15 -15.79 9.05
CA ASP A 40 4.86 -15.37 8.48
C ASP A 40 4.51 -13.94 8.91
N LEU A 41 4.64 -13.63 10.20
CA LEU A 41 4.40 -12.30 10.73
C LEU A 41 5.33 -11.25 10.11
N ALA A 42 6.63 -11.53 10.01
CA ALA A 42 7.58 -10.64 9.37
C ALA A 42 7.17 -10.31 7.92
N ASN A 43 6.80 -11.32 7.13
CA ASN A 43 6.37 -11.12 5.75
C ASN A 43 5.10 -10.25 5.65
N ARG A 44 4.13 -10.44 6.55
CA ARG A 44 2.89 -9.63 6.57
C ARG A 44 3.15 -8.16 6.89
N PHE A 45 4.19 -7.86 7.66
CA PHE A 45 4.62 -6.49 7.96
C PHE A 45 5.65 -5.94 6.96
N GLY A 46 5.98 -6.70 5.90
CA GLY A 46 6.94 -6.28 4.89
C GLY A 46 8.40 -6.31 5.37
N VAL A 47 8.68 -7.06 6.43
CA VAL A 47 10.03 -7.25 6.99
C VAL A 47 10.68 -8.44 6.29
N ALA A 48 11.75 -8.19 5.54
CA ALA A 48 12.49 -9.25 4.87
C ALA A 48 13.18 -10.18 5.88
N THR A 49 13.07 -11.49 5.68
CA THR A 49 13.69 -12.52 6.53
C THR A 49 15.05 -12.99 6.02
N ALA A 50 15.44 -12.57 4.82
CA ALA A 50 16.78 -12.75 4.25
C ALA A 50 17.05 -11.64 3.22
N TYR A 51 18.33 -11.36 2.95
CA TYR A 51 18.74 -10.41 1.92
C TYR A 51 20.06 -10.84 1.26
N THR A 52 20.36 -10.28 0.09
CA THR A 52 21.68 -10.44 -0.55
C THR A 52 22.56 -9.25 -0.18
N ASP A 53 23.71 -9.52 0.43
CA ASP A 53 24.67 -8.48 0.80
C ASP A 53 25.41 -7.91 -0.43
N TRP A 54 26.19 -6.84 -0.23
CA TRP A 54 26.93 -6.17 -1.31
C TRP A 54 27.99 -7.06 -1.97
N THR A 55 28.36 -8.18 -1.36
CA THR A 55 29.29 -9.18 -1.92
C THR A 55 28.56 -10.27 -2.72
N GLY A 56 27.23 -10.23 -2.79
CA GLY A 56 26.41 -11.20 -3.51
C GLY A 56 26.04 -12.44 -2.69
N ARG A 57 26.34 -12.46 -1.38
CA ARG A 57 26.01 -13.58 -0.50
C ARG A 57 24.63 -13.38 0.11
N THR A 58 23.82 -14.43 0.12
CA THR A 58 22.54 -14.45 0.85
C THR A 58 22.79 -14.56 2.36
N VAL A 59 22.15 -13.69 3.13
CA VAL A 59 22.23 -13.60 4.58
C VAL A 59 20.82 -13.74 5.14
N ASP A 60 20.61 -14.75 5.98
CA ASP A 60 19.38 -14.90 6.76
C ASP A 60 19.36 -13.93 7.93
N VAL A 61 18.20 -13.35 8.21
CA VAL A 61 18.03 -12.40 9.31
C VAL A 61 17.82 -13.16 10.63
N PRO A 62 18.63 -12.90 11.67
CA PRO A 62 18.47 -13.55 12.96
C PRO A 62 17.10 -13.26 13.60
N GLU A 63 16.55 -14.23 14.34
CA GLU A 63 15.28 -14.06 15.07
C GLU A 63 15.26 -12.80 15.95
N SER A 64 16.33 -12.54 16.70
CA SER A 64 16.43 -11.36 17.56
C SER A 64 16.29 -10.04 16.79
N THR A 65 16.73 -9.99 15.52
CA THR A 65 16.58 -8.83 14.65
C THR A 65 15.14 -8.69 14.17
N LEU A 66 14.51 -9.79 13.76
CA LEU A 66 13.09 -9.79 13.36
C LEU A 66 12.19 -9.33 14.50
N VAL A 67 12.41 -9.85 15.71
CA VAL A 67 11.71 -9.43 16.93
C VAL A 67 11.89 -7.94 17.18
N SER A 68 13.13 -7.43 17.11
CA SER A 68 13.42 -6.02 17.36
C SER A 68 12.80 -5.08 16.32
N VAL A 69 12.82 -5.47 15.04
CA VAL A 69 12.22 -4.68 13.96
C VAL A 69 10.69 -4.68 14.07
N LEU A 70 10.07 -5.83 14.33
CA LEU A 70 8.62 -5.91 14.53
C LEU A 70 8.17 -5.11 15.75
N ALA A 71 8.91 -5.16 16.86
CA ALA A 71 8.66 -4.31 18.02
C ALA A 71 8.80 -2.81 17.69
N ALA A 72 9.79 -2.42 16.89
CA ALA A 72 9.95 -1.04 16.41
C ALA A 72 8.81 -0.58 15.49
N LEU A 73 8.15 -1.52 14.79
CA LEU A 73 6.93 -1.28 14.02
C LEU A 73 5.66 -1.26 14.90
N GLY A 74 5.80 -1.44 16.22
CA GLY A 74 4.71 -1.41 17.18
C GLY A 74 3.97 -2.74 17.36
N VAL A 75 4.57 -3.86 16.96
CA VAL A 75 3.99 -5.20 17.09
C VAL A 75 4.55 -5.91 18.31
N ASP A 76 3.68 -6.41 19.19
CA ASP A 76 4.12 -7.26 20.30
C ASP A 76 4.36 -8.69 19.82
N VAL A 77 5.60 -9.15 19.99
CA VAL A 77 6.10 -10.44 19.50
C VAL A 77 6.83 -11.25 20.58
N GLY A 78 6.61 -10.87 21.85
CA GLY A 78 7.29 -11.44 23.02
C GLY A 78 7.00 -12.92 23.28
N SER A 79 5.93 -13.48 22.70
CA SER A 79 5.58 -14.90 22.80
C SER A 79 4.86 -15.40 21.54
N PRO A 80 4.78 -16.73 21.30
CA PRO A 80 3.99 -17.29 20.21
C PRO A 80 2.52 -16.86 20.21
N GLU A 81 1.92 -16.72 21.40
CA GLU A 81 0.53 -16.28 21.56
C GLU A 81 0.36 -14.82 21.12
N LEU A 82 1.31 -13.95 21.49
CA LEU A 82 1.31 -12.55 21.06
C LEU A 82 1.52 -12.41 19.55
N ARG A 83 2.37 -13.26 18.95
CA ARG A 83 2.55 -13.33 17.49
C ARG A 83 1.26 -13.73 16.78
N ALA A 84 0.56 -14.74 17.29
CA ALA A 84 -0.73 -15.17 16.73
C ALA A 84 -1.80 -14.08 16.86
N ALA A 85 -1.88 -13.42 18.02
CA ALA A 85 -2.77 -12.28 18.24
C ALA A 85 -2.46 -11.13 17.27
N ALA A 86 -1.18 -10.81 17.06
CA ALA A 86 -0.76 -9.76 16.12
C ALA A 86 -1.21 -10.05 14.67
N VAL A 87 -1.19 -11.31 14.23
CA VAL A 87 -1.71 -11.69 12.91
C VAL A 87 -3.22 -11.42 12.82
N THR A 88 -3.98 -11.83 13.84
CA THR A 88 -5.42 -11.61 13.91
C THR A 88 -5.77 -10.12 13.99
N ASP A 89 -5.02 -9.35 14.78
CA ASP A 89 -5.22 -7.91 14.94
C ASP A 89 -4.91 -7.15 13.65
N GLN A 90 -3.88 -7.56 12.91
CA GLN A 90 -3.56 -6.98 11.61
C GLN A 90 -4.68 -7.24 10.59
N GLU A 91 -5.22 -8.46 10.53
CA GLU A 91 -6.34 -8.79 9.66
C GLU A 91 -7.60 -8.00 10.04
N ARG A 92 -7.93 -7.94 11.33
CA ARG A 92 -9.02 -7.11 11.85
C ARG A 92 -8.81 -5.63 11.50
N ALA A 93 -7.59 -5.11 11.63
CA ALA A 93 -7.27 -3.72 11.30
C ALA A 93 -7.36 -3.42 9.80
N TYR A 94 -7.12 -4.40 8.93
CA TYR A 94 -7.37 -4.30 7.50
C TYR A 94 -8.88 -4.15 7.24
N TRP A 95 -9.70 -5.09 7.72
CA TRP A 95 -11.14 -5.11 7.52
C TRP A 95 -11.91 -3.99 8.24
N ALA A 96 -11.33 -3.41 9.28
CA ALA A 96 -11.91 -2.26 9.99
C ALA A 96 -11.80 -0.94 9.19
N ARG A 97 -10.94 -0.86 8.17
CA ARG A 97 -10.72 0.37 7.41
C ARG A 97 -11.72 0.49 6.26
N PRO A 98 -12.51 1.56 6.15
CA PRO A 98 -13.41 1.72 5.02
C PRO A 98 -12.69 2.00 3.69
N LEU A 99 -11.50 2.61 3.76
CA LEU A 99 -10.65 2.97 2.62
C LEU A 99 -9.17 2.65 2.94
N PRO A 100 -8.32 2.45 1.91
CA PRO A 100 -6.88 2.36 2.09
C PRO A 100 -6.32 3.62 2.76
N PRO A 101 -5.20 3.53 3.50
CA PRO A 101 -4.57 4.69 4.14
C PRO A 101 -4.23 5.83 3.17
N ALA A 102 -3.88 5.48 1.93
CA ALA A 102 -3.77 6.37 0.79
C ALA A 102 -3.85 5.52 -0.50
N VAL A 103 -4.25 6.14 -1.60
CA VAL A 103 -4.22 5.55 -2.94
C VAL A 103 -3.19 6.31 -3.77
N VAL A 104 -2.21 5.62 -4.34
CA VAL A 104 -1.20 6.22 -5.20
C VAL A 104 -1.31 5.62 -6.59
N GLY A 105 -1.66 6.47 -7.56
CA GLY A 105 -1.78 6.13 -8.97
C GLY A 105 -0.65 6.68 -9.81
N ARG A 106 -0.44 6.09 -10.99
CA ARG A 106 0.42 6.67 -12.05
C ARG A 106 -0.46 7.20 -13.16
N ALA A 107 -0.18 8.41 -13.63
CA ALA A 107 -0.91 9.01 -14.75
C ALA A 107 -0.79 8.14 -16.01
N GLY A 108 -1.92 7.99 -16.72
CA GLY A 108 -2.06 7.18 -17.92
C GLY A 108 -2.34 5.69 -17.66
N THR A 109 -2.50 5.27 -16.41
CA THR A 109 -2.87 3.89 -16.05
C THR A 109 -3.99 3.86 -15.04
N ASP A 110 -4.93 2.94 -15.21
CA ASP A 110 -6.00 2.71 -14.23
C ASP A 110 -5.39 2.35 -12.87
N THR A 111 -5.95 2.93 -11.81
CA THR A 111 -5.50 2.69 -10.43
C THR A 111 -6.59 1.95 -9.68
N THR A 112 -6.30 0.72 -9.24
CA THR A 112 -7.23 -0.12 -8.49
C THR A 112 -7.06 0.04 -6.99
N PHE A 113 -8.16 -0.01 -6.25
CA PHE A 113 -8.17 0.04 -4.79
C PHE A 113 -9.39 -0.71 -4.25
N TRP A 114 -9.25 -1.25 -3.03
CA TRP A 114 -10.35 -1.86 -2.30
C TRP A 114 -11.09 -0.81 -1.47
N VAL A 115 -12.34 -1.11 -1.11
CA VAL A 115 -13.13 -0.41 -0.09
C VAL A 115 -13.82 -1.45 0.79
N HIS A 116 -14.01 -1.14 2.06
CA HIS A 116 -14.79 -1.98 2.98
C HIS A 116 -16.06 -1.27 3.42
N VAL A 117 -17.19 -1.98 3.31
CA VAL A 117 -18.51 -1.51 3.76
C VAL A 117 -19.21 -2.62 4.52
N THR A 118 -20.24 -2.30 5.29
CA THR A 118 -21.10 -3.34 5.87
C THR A 118 -21.62 -4.23 4.74
N HIS A 119 -21.53 -5.54 4.91
CA HIS A 119 -21.88 -6.48 3.86
C HIS A 119 -23.33 -6.27 3.39
N GLY A 120 -23.52 -6.13 2.08
CA GLY A 120 -24.82 -5.85 1.46
C GLY A 120 -25.21 -4.36 1.40
N ALA A 121 -24.43 -3.45 1.99
CA ALA A 121 -24.62 -2.01 1.84
C ALA A 121 -24.02 -1.49 0.51
N ASP A 122 -24.57 -0.38 0.02
CA ASP A 122 -24.06 0.29 -1.17
C ASP A 122 -22.73 1.02 -0.88
N ALA A 123 -21.80 0.97 -1.83
CA ALA A 123 -20.54 1.72 -1.80
C ALA A 123 -20.50 2.76 -2.93
N HIS A 124 -20.68 4.04 -2.59
CA HIS A 124 -20.59 5.13 -3.55
C HIS A 124 -19.24 5.83 -3.46
N VAL A 125 -18.48 5.83 -4.55
CA VAL A 125 -17.12 6.38 -4.60
C VAL A 125 -17.02 7.53 -5.60
N TRP A 126 -16.32 8.60 -5.22
CA TRP A 126 -15.99 9.72 -6.09
C TRP A 126 -14.65 10.35 -5.71
N VAL A 127 -14.11 11.17 -6.61
CA VAL A 127 -12.86 11.89 -6.40
C VAL A 127 -13.12 13.39 -6.37
N ARG A 128 -12.55 14.09 -5.39
CA ARG A 128 -12.36 15.54 -5.42
C ARG A 128 -10.92 15.81 -5.83
N LEU A 129 -10.74 16.42 -7.00
CA LEU A 129 -9.44 16.83 -7.53
C LEU A 129 -8.85 17.99 -6.73
N GLU A 130 -7.57 18.25 -6.96
CA GLU A 130 -6.80 19.29 -6.26
C GLU A 130 -7.37 20.69 -6.51
N ASP A 131 -7.89 20.92 -7.71
CA ASP A 131 -8.55 22.17 -8.13
C ASP A 131 -9.98 22.32 -7.56
N GLY A 132 -10.47 21.33 -6.78
CA GLY A 132 -11.82 21.29 -6.23
C GLY A 132 -12.86 20.63 -7.13
N THR A 133 -12.52 20.30 -8.38
CA THR A 133 -13.42 19.62 -9.32
C THR A 133 -13.80 18.23 -8.80
N VAL A 134 -15.08 17.87 -8.92
CA VAL A 134 -15.56 16.53 -8.53
C VAL A 134 -15.66 15.64 -9.76
N ARG A 135 -15.06 14.45 -9.69
CA ARG A 135 -15.14 13.39 -10.70
C ARG A 135 -15.87 12.20 -10.12
N THR A 136 -16.95 11.81 -10.78
CA THR A 136 -17.69 10.57 -10.54
C THR A 136 -17.38 9.55 -11.66
N GLY A 137 -17.97 8.36 -11.58
CA GLY A 137 -17.80 7.33 -12.61
C GLY A 137 -16.62 6.40 -12.39
N THR A 138 -16.29 6.10 -11.13
CA THR A 138 -15.37 5.00 -10.80
C THR A 138 -15.98 3.68 -11.25
N ARG A 139 -15.17 2.81 -11.86
CA ARG A 139 -15.64 1.49 -12.33
C ARG A 139 -15.47 0.46 -11.22
N GLN A 140 -16.56 -0.15 -10.78
CA GLN A 140 -16.48 -1.31 -9.90
C GLN A 140 -15.97 -2.53 -10.70
N LEU A 141 -15.06 -3.28 -10.09
CA LEU A 141 -14.50 -4.52 -10.62
C LEU A 141 -15.05 -5.70 -9.82
N ASP A 142 -15.00 -6.89 -10.44
CA ASP A 142 -15.33 -8.13 -9.74
C ASP A 142 -14.35 -8.36 -8.59
N ASN A 143 -14.91 -8.60 -7.41
CA ASN A 143 -14.18 -9.00 -6.21
C ASN A 143 -14.93 -10.18 -5.58
N PHE A 144 -14.20 -11.28 -5.37
CA PHE A 144 -14.73 -12.53 -4.82
C PHE A 144 -14.22 -12.81 -3.40
N THR A 145 -13.60 -11.83 -2.75
CA THR A 145 -13.20 -11.92 -1.34
C THR A 145 -14.47 -12.11 -0.48
N PRO A 146 -14.56 -13.19 0.31
CA PRO A 146 -15.72 -13.42 1.16
C PRO A 146 -15.83 -12.32 2.24
N PRO A 147 -17.04 -12.03 2.75
CA PRO A 147 -17.19 -11.09 3.83
C PRO A 147 -16.49 -11.60 5.10
N PHE A 148 -16.01 -10.65 5.90
CA PHE A 148 -15.31 -10.90 7.16
C PHE A 148 -16.22 -10.55 8.35
N ASP A 149 -16.25 -11.40 9.38
CA ASP A 149 -16.95 -11.10 10.63
C ASP A 149 -16.06 -10.22 11.52
N LEU A 150 -16.43 -8.94 11.59
CA LEU A 150 -15.80 -7.97 12.47
C LEU A 150 -16.72 -7.70 13.66
N ASP A 151 -16.52 -8.46 14.74
CA ASP A 151 -17.23 -8.33 16.02
C ASP A 151 -18.77 -8.45 15.88
N GLY A 152 -19.22 -9.46 15.12
CA GLY A 152 -20.63 -9.74 14.87
C GLY A 152 -21.23 -8.93 13.72
N ARG A 153 -20.43 -8.07 13.06
CA ARG A 153 -20.82 -7.35 11.85
C ARG A 153 -20.06 -7.90 10.65
N LEU A 154 -20.79 -8.42 9.66
CA LEU A 154 -20.21 -8.81 8.38
C LEU A 154 -19.78 -7.56 7.59
N VAL A 155 -18.52 -7.53 7.19
CA VAL A 155 -17.90 -6.50 6.35
C VAL A 155 -17.60 -7.10 4.98
N GLY A 156 -18.05 -6.46 3.90
CA GLY A 156 -17.74 -6.84 2.54
C GLY A 156 -16.64 -5.98 1.94
N GLU A 157 -15.87 -6.56 1.02
CA GLU A 157 -14.88 -5.84 0.22
C GLU A 157 -15.37 -5.66 -1.22
N ALA A 158 -15.22 -4.44 -1.74
CA ALA A 158 -15.44 -4.15 -3.15
C ALA A 158 -14.18 -3.53 -3.75
N THR A 159 -13.90 -3.86 -5.01
CA THR A 159 -12.76 -3.29 -5.75
C THR A 159 -13.25 -2.28 -6.76
N PHE A 160 -12.59 -1.13 -6.82
CA PHE A 160 -12.86 -0.07 -7.77
C PHE A 160 -11.60 0.27 -8.57
N ALA A 161 -11.80 0.78 -9.79
CA ALA A 161 -10.77 1.34 -10.64
C ALA A 161 -11.04 2.83 -10.91
N LEU A 162 -10.04 3.65 -10.62
CA LEU A 162 -9.95 5.03 -11.11
C LEU A 162 -9.39 5.03 -12.53
N PRO A 163 -9.95 5.84 -13.44
CA PRO A 163 -9.43 5.96 -14.80
C PRO A 163 -8.03 6.61 -14.80
N GLY A 164 -7.20 6.21 -15.76
CA GLY A 164 -5.84 6.76 -15.92
C GLY A 164 -5.76 8.21 -16.41
N ASP A 165 -6.88 8.87 -16.71
CA ASP A 165 -6.95 10.26 -17.20
C ASP A 165 -6.98 11.32 -16.09
N LEU A 166 -6.84 10.91 -14.82
CA LEU A 166 -6.73 11.83 -13.71
C LEU A 166 -5.49 12.73 -13.85
N PRO A 167 -5.60 14.04 -13.56
CA PRO A 167 -4.47 14.95 -13.61
C PRO A 167 -3.43 14.58 -12.54
N LEU A 168 -2.19 15.04 -12.73
CA LEU A 168 -1.16 14.94 -11.69
C LEU A 168 -1.56 15.80 -10.49
N GLY A 169 -1.25 15.34 -9.28
CA GLY A 169 -1.43 16.14 -8.08
C GLY A 169 -1.92 15.36 -6.87
N TYR A 170 -2.39 16.12 -5.88
CA TYR A 170 -2.91 15.65 -4.61
C TYR A 170 -4.43 15.84 -4.57
N HIS A 171 -5.15 14.72 -4.61
CA HIS A 171 -6.60 14.64 -4.66
C HIS A 171 -7.15 13.95 -3.39
N ARG A 172 -8.47 13.91 -3.28
CA ARG A 172 -9.18 13.19 -2.22
C ARG A 172 -10.13 12.18 -2.84
N LEU A 173 -10.00 10.93 -2.43
CA LEU A 173 -10.94 9.86 -2.74
C LEU A 173 -11.98 9.79 -1.61
N HIS A 174 -13.25 9.84 -1.96
CA HIS A 174 -14.36 9.80 -1.01
C HIS A 174 -15.16 8.50 -1.19
N LEU A 175 -15.64 7.97 -0.09
CA LEU A 175 -16.55 6.83 -0.02
C LEU A 175 -17.74 7.21 0.86
N ARG A 176 -18.94 6.96 0.37
CA ARG A 176 -20.18 7.01 1.14
C ARG A 176 -20.88 5.66 1.12
N SER A 177 -21.29 5.21 2.29
CA SER A 177 -22.08 3.98 2.49
C SER A 177 -23.13 4.25 3.55
N GLY A 178 -24.41 4.28 3.16
CA GLY A 178 -25.49 4.77 4.02
C GLY A 178 -25.24 6.22 4.45
N ASP A 179 -25.28 6.46 5.75
CA ASP A 179 -25.05 7.78 6.38
C ASP A 179 -23.58 8.07 6.70
N THR A 180 -22.68 7.11 6.45
CA THR A 180 -21.25 7.28 6.72
C THR A 180 -20.55 7.78 5.47
N GLU A 181 -19.79 8.87 5.60
CA GLU A 181 -18.85 9.35 4.59
C GLU A 181 -17.44 9.38 5.18
N THR A 182 -16.48 8.91 4.39
CA THR A 182 -15.05 8.95 4.72
C THR A 182 -14.23 9.30 3.49
N SER A 183 -12.98 9.70 3.69
CA SER A 183 -12.08 10.04 2.60
C SER A 183 -10.63 9.65 2.89
N THR A 184 -9.87 9.43 1.83
CA THR A 184 -8.43 9.16 1.89
C THR A 184 -7.67 10.00 0.86
N ALA A 185 -6.36 10.13 1.03
CA ALA A 185 -5.51 10.81 0.07
C ALA A 185 -5.42 9.99 -1.23
N LEU A 186 -5.56 10.67 -2.36
CA LEU A 186 -5.31 10.13 -3.69
C LEU A 186 -4.17 10.92 -4.34
N ILE A 187 -3.06 10.27 -4.68
CA ILE A 187 -1.89 10.93 -5.24
C ILE A 187 -1.65 10.39 -6.64
N VAL A 188 -1.67 11.27 -7.65
CA VAL A 188 -1.40 10.88 -9.03
C VAL A 188 -0.01 11.35 -9.43
N THR A 189 0.86 10.38 -9.69
CA THR A 189 2.29 10.60 -9.96
C THR A 189 2.59 10.48 -11.45
N PRO A 190 3.60 11.22 -11.97
CA PRO A 190 4.01 11.07 -13.35
C PRO A 190 4.70 9.71 -13.56
N ARG A 191 4.47 9.10 -14.72
CA ARG A 191 5.18 7.86 -15.12
C ARG A 191 6.69 8.06 -15.31
N TRP A 192 7.09 9.29 -15.61
CA TRP A 192 8.47 9.67 -15.93
C TRP A 192 8.64 11.17 -15.69
N LEU A 193 9.72 11.58 -15.01
CA LEU A 193 9.99 12.98 -14.68
C LEU A 193 10.52 13.79 -15.87
N GLY A 194 10.93 13.13 -16.94
CA GLY A 194 11.58 13.82 -18.04
C GLY A 194 13.06 14.06 -17.82
N VAL A 195 13.71 14.49 -18.90
CA VAL A 195 14.94 15.26 -18.84
C VAL A 195 14.57 16.68 -19.28
N PRO A 196 15.07 17.75 -18.63
CA PRO A 196 14.81 19.12 -19.07
C PRO A 196 15.06 19.30 -20.57
N ALA A 197 14.13 19.93 -21.27
CA ALA A 197 14.16 20.07 -22.74
C ALA A 197 15.47 20.66 -23.27
N ARG A 198 16.13 21.53 -22.49
CA ARG A 198 17.42 22.16 -22.82
C ARG A 198 18.57 21.15 -23.00
N LEU A 199 18.50 19.99 -22.36
CA LEU A 199 19.54 18.95 -22.48
C LEU A 199 19.34 18.11 -23.75
N GLY A 200 18.10 17.98 -24.24
CA GLY A 200 17.77 17.16 -25.41
C GLY A 200 18.39 15.76 -25.32
N ASN A 201 18.89 15.23 -26.45
CA ASN A 201 19.60 13.95 -26.53
C ASN A 201 21.13 14.11 -26.44
N ARG A 202 21.64 15.22 -25.91
CA ARG A 202 23.08 15.49 -25.89
C ARG A 202 23.71 14.97 -24.60
N ARG A 203 24.93 14.45 -24.70
CA ARG A 203 25.76 14.22 -23.51
C ARG A 203 26.10 15.58 -22.91
N THR A 204 25.80 15.73 -21.63
CA THR A 204 26.14 16.94 -20.88
C THR A 204 27.07 16.61 -19.73
N TRP A 205 27.93 17.56 -19.39
CA TRP A 205 28.75 17.50 -18.20
C TRP A 205 28.33 18.62 -17.25
N GLY A 206 28.51 18.40 -15.96
CA GLY A 206 28.29 19.38 -14.90
C GLY A 206 29.34 19.20 -13.82
N LEU A 207 29.56 20.24 -13.02
CA LEU A 207 30.49 20.17 -11.89
C LEU A 207 29.73 19.67 -10.65
N ALA A 208 30.25 18.63 -10.01
CA ALA A 208 29.85 18.25 -8.67
C ALA A 208 30.92 18.74 -7.69
N THR A 209 30.55 19.59 -6.76
CA THR A 209 31.46 20.11 -5.73
C THR A 209 30.81 20.09 -4.36
N GLN A 210 31.62 19.86 -3.33
CA GLN A 210 31.20 20.02 -1.95
C GLN A 210 31.23 21.53 -1.63
N LEU A 211 30.07 22.19 -1.55
CA LEU A 211 30.02 23.65 -1.41
C LEU A 211 30.82 24.18 -0.20
N TYR A 212 30.95 23.38 0.87
CA TYR A 212 31.76 23.74 2.03
C TYR A 212 33.27 23.84 1.73
N SER A 213 33.77 23.15 0.69
CA SER A 213 35.19 23.21 0.29
C SER A 213 35.48 24.32 -0.72
N VAL A 214 34.45 25.01 -1.22
CA VAL A 214 34.57 26.12 -2.16
C VAL A 214 34.60 27.44 -1.39
N ARG A 215 35.72 28.17 -1.48
CA ARG A 215 35.89 29.48 -0.84
C ARG A 215 35.95 30.59 -1.88
N SER A 216 35.28 31.70 -1.56
CA SER A 216 35.42 32.97 -2.25
C SER A 216 36.18 33.96 -1.38
N ALA A 217 36.65 35.08 -1.94
CA ALA A 217 37.25 36.17 -1.16
C ALA A 217 36.30 36.75 -0.09
N ARG A 218 34.99 36.52 -0.22
CA ARG A 218 33.95 36.93 0.74
C ARG A 218 33.53 35.80 1.69
N SER A 219 34.06 34.59 1.53
CA SER A 219 33.74 33.46 2.40
C SER A 219 34.47 33.63 3.73
N TRP A 220 33.73 33.69 4.83
CA TRP A 220 34.25 33.93 6.19
C TRP A 220 34.97 32.75 6.84
N GLY A 221 35.55 31.88 6.01
CA GLY A 221 36.22 30.66 6.41
C GLY A 221 35.30 29.57 6.92
N SER A 222 35.30 28.44 6.21
CA SER A 222 34.92 27.16 6.78
C SER A 222 35.98 26.80 7.83
N VAL A 223 35.68 27.04 9.11
CA VAL A 223 36.44 26.47 10.22
C VAL A 223 36.03 25.00 10.29
N ILE A 224 36.97 24.10 10.10
CA ILE A 224 36.88 22.69 10.56
C ILE A 224 37.44 22.69 11.97
#